data_AF-A0A4W6DBZ2-F1
#
_entry.id   AF-A0A4W6DBZ2-F1
#
_cell.length_a   1.000
_cell.length_b   1.000
_cell.length_c   1.000
_cell.angle_alpha   90.00
_cell.angle_beta   90.00
_cell.angle_gamma   90.00
#
_symmetry.space_group_name_H-M   'P 1'
#
loop_
_entity.id
_entity.type
_entity.pdbx_description
1 polymer ?
#
loop_
_entity_poly.entity_id
_entity_poly.type
_entity_poly.pdbx_seq_one_letter_code
_entity_poly.pdbx_strand_id
1 'polypeptide(L)'
;MREQENKRYAINPLGHKWTHHNITYRFPNTLNVEDTRKAISIAFTKWSDVSPLTFTEVTDGNATVDITIGMSQNHPSELAHAFLPPRGEIHFDNHEFWILGKSRFSWKQGVWLNDLVQVAAHEIGHALGLWHSRDPQALMHPNATYTGQRNIAQDDVWGIQRLYGCLDKKRVCDPWARLGFCERRKTFMKKNCPQRCDLCYEPLEAIKMVPRGKVVGFRCGTKNPRSPPKVSSRIKLNCCPWRQQLPPQSTTHLFLFPRLSTRSHGPPQS
;
A
#
# COMPACT_ATOMS: atom_id res chain seq x y z
N MET A 1 -20.96 -15.92 10.79
CA MET A 1 -19.55 -15.60 11.07
C MET A 1 -18.52 -16.43 10.29
N ARG A 2 -18.87 -17.58 9.68
CA ARG A 2 -17.90 -18.46 8.96
C ARG A 2 -17.55 -18.05 7.51
N GLU A 3 -18.14 -16.98 6.97
CA GLU A 3 -17.96 -16.61 5.55
C GLU A 3 -16.89 -15.51 5.33
N GLN A 4 -16.38 -14.90 6.42
CA GLN A 4 -15.33 -13.87 6.36
C GLN A 4 -13.92 -14.43 6.58
N GLU A 5 -13.76 -15.69 7.00
CA GLU A 5 -12.46 -16.33 7.23
C GLU A 5 -11.66 -16.62 5.94
N ASN A 6 -12.22 -16.31 4.77
CA ASN A 6 -11.64 -16.64 3.47
C ASN A 6 -11.23 -15.42 2.62
N LYS A 7 -11.36 -14.19 3.15
CA LYS A 7 -10.87 -12.98 2.47
C LYS A 7 -9.50 -12.61 3.01
N ARG A 8 -8.48 -12.62 2.13
CA ARG A 8 -7.07 -12.38 2.50
C ARG A 8 -6.79 -10.93 2.93
N TYR A 9 -7.57 -9.99 2.42
CA TYR A 9 -7.34 -8.56 2.56
C TYR A 9 -8.25 -7.89 3.60
N ALA A 10 -7.73 -6.81 4.18
CA ALA A 10 -8.27 -6.20 5.39
C ALA A 10 -9.39 -5.20 5.15
N ILE A 11 -10.64 -5.65 5.17
CA ILE A 11 -11.82 -4.78 5.11
C ILE A 11 -12.57 -4.83 6.43
N ASN A 12 -12.99 -3.66 6.90
CA ASN A 12 -13.86 -3.55 8.07
C ASN A 12 -15.11 -4.43 7.90
N PRO A 13 -15.38 -5.36 8.84
CA PRO A 13 -16.53 -6.27 8.76
C PRO A 13 -17.89 -5.55 8.81
N LEU A 14 -17.93 -4.31 9.34
CA LEU A 14 -19.13 -3.47 9.38
C LEU A 14 -19.39 -2.73 8.05
N GLY A 15 -18.45 -2.77 7.10
CA GLY A 15 -18.58 -2.15 5.79
C GLY A 15 -18.57 -0.62 5.80
N HIS A 16 -18.08 0.00 6.87
CA HIS A 16 -17.96 1.46 6.91
C HIS A 16 -16.90 1.94 5.93
N LYS A 17 -17.29 2.88 5.09
CA LYS A 17 -16.44 3.53 4.09
C LYS A 17 -17.02 4.89 3.71
N TRP A 18 -16.23 5.72 3.06
CA TRP A 18 -16.72 6.95 2.46
C TRP A 18 -17.58 6.68 1.22
N THR A 19 -18.57 7.52 0.98
CA THR A 19 -19.48 7.42 -0.16
C THR A 19 -19.03 8.23 -1.38
N HIS A 20 -18.01 9.06 -1.20
CA HIS A 20 -17.44 9.95 -2.20
C HIS A 20 -15.94 9.67 -2.35
N HIS A 21 -15.37 10.12 -3.47
CA HIS A 21 -13.96 9.87 -3.80
C HIS A 21 -13.02 11.01 -3.40
N ASN A 22 -13.54 12.24 -3.26
CA ASN A 22 -12.73 13.37 -2.83
C ASN A 22 -12.80 13.54 -1.31
N ILE A 23 -11.85 12.95 -0.60
CA ILE A 23 -11.81 12.98 0.86
C ILE A 23 -11.10 14.25 1.32
N THR A 24 -11.78 15.04 2.14
CA THR A 24 -11.24 16.26 2.73
C THR A 24 -10.58 15.95 4.06
N TYR A 25 -9.45 16.59 4.35
CA TYR A 25 -8.77 16.40 5.62
C TYR A 25 -8.22 17.70 6.21
N ARG A 26 -7.98 17.69 7.52
CA ARG A 26 -7.29 18.75 8.23
C ARG A 26 -6.34 18.15 9.26
N PHE A 27 -5.22 18.82 9.51
CA PHE A 27 -4.33 18.52 10.64
C PHE A 27 -4.03 19.80 11.42
N PRO A 28 -3.56 19.71 12.68
CA PRO A 28 -3.35 20.87 13.53
C PRO A 28 -2.00 21.52 13.21
N ASN A 29 -1.87 22.83 13.43
CA ASN A 29 -0.61 23.56 13.25
C ASN A 29 0.43 23.29 14.36
N THR A 30 0.43 22.12 14.99
CA THR A 30 1.23 21.83 16.20
C THR A 30 2.43 20.93 15.89
N LEU A 31 3.63 21.49 16.06
CA LEU A 31 4.99 20.94 15.82
C LEU A 31 5.40 20.78 14.35
N ASN A 32 6.68 21.09 14.08
CA ASN A 32 7.28 21.38 12.75
C ASN A 32 6.29 21.24 11.59
N VAL A 33 5.50 22.30 11.38
CA VAL A 33 4.33 22.30 10.49
C VAL A 33 4.72 21.83 9.09
N GLU A 34 5.93 22.14 8.64
CA GLU A 34 6.42 21.75 7.32
C GLU A 34 6.69 20.25 7.22
N ASP A 35 7.43 19.67 8.16
CA ASP A 35 7.73 18.23 8.16
C ASP A 35 6.46 17.40 8.36
N THR A 36 5.57 17.82 9.25
CA THR A 36 4.29 17.15 9.49
C THR A 36 3.41 17.21 8.24
N ARG A 37 3.21 18.40 7.65
CA ARG A 37 2.43 18.55 6.41
C ARG A 37 2.98 17.67 5.30
N LYS A 38 4.30 17.66 5.15
CA LYS A 38 4.99 16.84 4.14
C LYS A 38 4.79 15.35 4.39
N ALA A 39 4.91 14.90 5.64
CA ALA A 39 4.73 13.49 5.99
C ALA A 39 3.30 13.01 5.72
N ILE A 40 2.31 13.78 6.16
CA ILE A 40 0.88 13.50 5.95
C ILE A 40 0.53 13.51 4.46
N SER A 41 1.05 14.47 3.69
CA SER A 41 0.85 14.53 2.23
C SER A 41 1.40 13.27 1.53
N ILE A 42 2.61 12.82 1.90
CA ILE A 42 3.19 11.57 1.38
C ILE A 42 2.33 10.36 1.76
N ALA A 43 1.80 10.33 2.98
CA ALA A 43 0.95 9.24 3.45
C ALA A 43 -0.38 9.15 2.67
N PHE A 44 -1.05 10.27 2.40
CA PHE A 44 -2.24 10.28 1.53
C PHE A 44 -1.91 9.89 0.09
N THR A 45 -0.75 10.32 -0.42
CA THR A 45 -0.31 9.99 -1.79
C THR A 45 -0.21 8.48 -2.01
N LYS A 46 0.28 7.74 -1.00
CA LYS A 46 0.35 6.27 -1.05
C LYS A 46 -1.00 5.63 -1.36
N TRP A 47 -2.10 6.17 -0.83
CA TRP A 47 -3.44 5.64 -1.04
C TRP A 47 -4.08 6.13 -2.34
N SER A 48 -3.84 7.38 -2.74
CA SER A 48 -4.32 7.89 -4.04
C SER A 48 -3.64 7.23 -5.22
N ASP A 49 -2.38 6.81 -5.09
CA ASP A 49 -1.64 6.15 -6.17
C ASP A 49 -2.25 4.79 -6.58
N VAL A 50 -2.96 4.14 -5.65
CA VAL A 50 -3.51 2.79 -5.85
C VAL A 50 -5.04 2.74 -5.84
N SER A 51 -5.70 3.90 -5.79
CA SER A 51 -7.16 4.00 -5.71
C SER A 51 -7.68 5.22 -6.50
N PRO A 52 -8.99 5.30 -6.81
CA PRO A 52 -9.57 6.49 -7.42
C PRO A 52 -9.83 7.64 -6.43
N LEU A 53 -9.37 7.53 -5.18
CA LEU A 53 -9.55 8.57 -4.16
C LEU A 53 -8.64 9.78 -4.44
N THR A 54 -9.15 10.96 -4.15
CA THR A 54 -8.38 12.21 -4.11
C THR A 54 -8.45 12.79 -2.70
N PHE A 55 -7.42 13.50 -2.29
CA PHE A 55 -7.30 14.06 -0.94
C PHE A 55 -7.09 15.56 -1.00
N THR A 56 -7.91 16.32 -0.28
CA THR A 56 -7.85 17.79 -0.25
C THR A 56 -7.62 18.28 1.18
N GLU A 57 -6.50 18.97 1.42
CA GLU A 57 -6.26 19.67 2.70
C GLU A 57 -7.19 20.88 2.79
N VAL A 58 -7.91 21.01 3.90
CA VAL A 58 -8.80 22.15 4.17
C VAL A 58 -8.28 22.92 5.38
N THR A 59 -7.85 24.15 5.14
CA THR A 59 -7.24 25.04 6.13
C THR A 59 -8.25 25.91 6.89
N ASP A 60 -9.46 26.11 6.34
CA ASP A 60 -10.52 26.86 7.02
C ASP A 60 -11.02 26.09 8.25
N GLY A 61 -10.78 26.62 9.45
CA GLY A 61 -11.15 26.01 10.72
C GLY A 61 -12.64 25.72 10.91
N ASN A 62 -13.51 26.47 10.21
CA ASN A 62 -14.97 26.35 10.37
C ASN A 62 -15.59 25.33 9.40
N ALA A 63 -14.84 24.88 8.39
CA ALA A 63 -15.32 23.86 7.46
C ALA A 63 -15.39 22.49 8.16
N THR A 64 -16.42 21.70 7.85
CA THR A 64 -16.45 20.28 8.19
C THR A 64 -15.54 19.51 7.22
N VAL A 65 -14.75 18.57 7.73
CA VAL A 65 -13.87 17.71 6.91
C VAL A 65 -14.15 16.24 7.20
N ASP A 66 -13.81 15.37 6.26
CA ASP A 66 -14.01 13.92 6.40
C ASP A 66 -13.01 13.31 7.39
N ILE A 67 -11.75 13.75 7.34
CA ILE A 67 -10.68 13.23 8.20
C ILE A 67 -10.05 14.36 9.02
N THR A 68 -10.08 14.23 10.35
CA THR A 68 -9.38 15.15 11.25
C THR A 68 -8.19 14.45 11.87
N ILE A 69 -7.03 15.05 11.72
CA ILE A 69 -5.77 14.58 12.28
C ILE A 69 -5.46 15.43 13.51
N GLY A 70 -5.04 14.79 14.60
CA GLY A 70 -4.74 15.43 15.87
C GLY A 70 -3.59 14.77 16.61
N MET A 71 -3.11 15.45 17.65
CA MET A 71 -2.25 14.88 18.68
C MET A 71 -3.13 14.58 19.89
N SER A 72 -2.92 13.45 20.56
CA SER A 72 -3.62 13.12 21.81
C SER A 72 -2.65 12.76 22.91
N GLN A 73 -3.05 13.05 24.16
CA GLN A 73 -2.26 12.83 25.37
C GLN A 73 -2.59 11.50 26.08
N ASN A 74 -3.73 10.87 25.76
CA ASN A 74 -4.31 9.82 26.60
C ASN A 74 -5.02 8.70 25.81
N HIS A 75 -4.28 7.82 25.14
CA HIS A 75 -4.86 6.58 24.60
C HIS A 75 -3.93 5.37 24.73
N PRO A 76 -4.49 4.15 24.87
CA PRO A 76 -3.72 2.91 25.01
C PRO A 76 -3.10 2.36 23.71
N SER A 77 -3.15 3.10 22.59
CA SER A 77 -2.48 2.70 21.34
C SER A 77 -1.03 3.15 21.36
N GLU A 78 -0.08 2.24 21.16
CA GLU A 78 1.36 2.46 21.38
C GLU A 78 1.99 3.61 20.56
N LEU A 79 1.37 4.10 19.49
CA LEU A 79 1.93 5.17 18.64
C LEU A 79 0.86 6.11 18.06
N ALA A 80 -0.24 5.55 17.54
CA ALA A 80 -1.36 6.28 16.97
C ALA A 80 -2.59 5.38 16.91
N HIS A 81 -3.75 5.98 16.68
CA HIS A 81 -4.96 5.25 16.29
C HIS A 81 -5.84 6.08 15.37
N ALA A 82 -6.71 5.40 14.63
CA ALA A 82 -7.71 6.00 13.80
C ALA A 82 -9.10 5.41 14.03
N PHE A 83 -10.11 6.25 13.88
CA PHE A 83 -11.50 5.84 13.82
C PHE A 83 -11.90 5.61 12.37
N LEU A 84 -12.57 4.48 12.14
CA LEU A 84 -13.17 4.14 10.85
C LEU A 84 -14.18 5.22 10.41
N PRO A 85 -14.51 5.31 9.11
CA PRO A 85 -15.66 6.09 8.64
C PRO A 85 -16.94 5.74 9.41
N PRO A 86 -17.89 6.69 9.56
CA PRO A 86 -17.84 8.08 9.09
C PRO A 86 -17.12 9.03 10.07
N ARG A 87 -16.49 8.52 11.14
CA ARG A 87 -15.88 9.37 12.18
C ARG A 87 -14.56 9.98 11.72
N GLY A 88 -13.68 9.20 11.09
CA GLY A 88 -12.52 9.73 10.36
C GLY A 88 -11.48 10.47 11.20
N GLU A 89 -11.42 10.25 12.51
CA GLU A 89 -10.44 10.89 13.39
C GLU A 89 -9.14 10.07 13.45
N ILE A 90 -7.98 10.73 13.33
CA ILE A 90 -6.66 10.12 13.50
C ILE A 90 -5.93 10.86 14.61
N HIS A 91 -5.41 10.14 15.59
CA HIS A 91 -4.66 10.71 16.70
C HIS A 91 -3.29 10.07 16.82
N PHE A 92 -2.26 10.90 16.86
CA PHE A 92 -0.87 10.50 17.15
C PHE A 92 -0.55 10.77 18.63
N ASP A 93 0.27 9.91 19.23
CA ASP A 93 0.77 10.12 20.59
C ASP A 93 1.76 11.32 20.61
N ASN A 94 1.53 12.25 21.53
CA ASN A 94 2.35 13.45 21.68
C ASN A 94 3.59 13.25 22.57
N HIS A 95 3.74 12.09 23.22
CA HIS A 95 4.95 11.71 23.96
C HIS A 95 6.01 11.04 23.05
N GLU A 96 5.63 10.68 21.83
CA GLU A 96 6.51 10.05 20.86
C GLU A 96 7.33 11.05 20.04
N PHE A 97 8.51 10.62 19.59
CA PHE A 97 9.40 11.45 18.78
C PHE A 97 9.23 11.14 17.29
N TRP A 98 8.54 12.03 16.58
CA TRP A 98 8.21 11.88 15.17
C TRP A 98 9.30 12.44 14.25
N ILE A 99 9.64 11.70 13.19
CA ILE A 99 10.57 12.14 12.15
C ILE A 99 10.06 11.89 10.73
N LEU A 100 10.58 12.68 9.80
CA LEU A 100 10.46 12.41 8.37
C LEU A 100 11.56 11.42 7.94
N GLY A 101 11.24 10.13 7.93
CA GLY A 101 12.16 9.08 7.49
C GLY A 101 12.06 7.83 8.36
N LYS A 102 12.81 6.79 7.99
CA LYS A 102 12.72 5.47 8.65
C LYS A 102 13.00 5.56 10.14
N SER A 103 12.19 4.83 10.92
CA SER A 103 12.32 4.73 12.36
C SER A 103 13.73 4.28 12.76
N ARG A 104 14.29 4.89 13.80
CA ARG A 104 15.66 4.64 14.26
C ARG A 104 15.89 5.11 15.69
N PHE A 105 16.86 4.51 16.38
CA PHE A 105 17.33 5.02 17.66
C PHE A 105 18.22 6.25 17.49
N SER A 106 18.02 7.26 18.32
CA SER A 106 18.83 8.48 18.38
C SER A 106 19.79 8.41 19.57
N TRP A 107 21.04 7.98 19.34
CA TRP A 107 22.06 7.89 20.39
C TRP A 107 22.35 9.23 21.09
N LYS A 108 22.15 10.36 20.40
CA LYS A 108 22.34 11.71 20.96
C LYS A 108 21.25 12.08 21.96
N GLN A 109 20.02 11.65 21.70
CA GLN A 109 18.85 12.00 22.53
C GLN A 109 18.45 10.85 23.47
N GLY A 110 18.94 9.63 23.25
CA GLY A 110 18.56 8.44 24.02
C GLY A 110 17.14 7.95 23.74
N VAL A 111 16.53 8.33 22.62
CA VAL A 111 15.12 8.05 22.31
C VAL A 111 14.96 7.33 20.97
N TRP A 112 13.87 6.59 20.85
CA TRP A 112 13.45 6.02 19.57
C TRP A 112 12.70 7.07 18.75
N LEU A 113 13.03 7.19 17.47
CA LEU A 113 12.39 8.11 16.52
C LEU A 113 11.49 7.30 15.59
N ASN A 114 10.23 7.71 15.47
CA ASN A 114 9.20 7.01 14.70
C ASN A 114 8.98 7.66 13.32
N ASP A 115 8.87 6.83 12.26
CA ASP A 115 8.55 7.29 10.90
C ASP A 115 7.09 7.75 10.81
N LEU A 116 6.89 9.07 10.80
CA LEU A 116 5.55 9.65 10.73
C LEU A 116 4.82 9.26 9.44
N VAL A 117 5.53 9.09 8.32
CA VAL A 117 4.90 8.70 7.04
C VAL A 117 4.35 7.28 7.14
N GLN A 118 5.10 6.37 7.77
CA GLN A 118 4.69 4.98 7.91
C GLN A 118 3.43 4.87 8.78
N VAL A 119 3.47 5.44 9.98
CA VAL A 119 2.35 5.37 10.93
C VAL A 119 1.14 6.09 10.37
N ALA A 120 1.30 7.30 9.83
CA ALA A 120 0.20 8.03 9.21
C ALA A 120 -0.44 7.25 8.05
N ALA A 121 0.35 6.57 7.23
CA ALA A 121 -0.20 5.79 6.12
C ALA A 121 -1.02 4.59 6.62
N HIS A 122 -0.61 3.94 7.71
CA HIS A 122 -1.39 2.88 8.36
C HIS A 122 -2.72 3.42 8.90
N GLU A 123 -2.67 4.50 9.69
CA GLU A 123 -3.86 5.11 10.28
C GLU A 123 -4.83 5.68 9.23
N ILE A 124 -4.31 6.25 8.14
CA ILE A 124 -5.13 6.68 7.01
C ILE A 124 -5.85 5.47 6.38
N GLY A 125 -5.22 4.30 6.30
CA GLY A 125 -5.89 3.10 5.82
C GLY A 125 -7.12 2.76 6.66
N HIS A 126 -7.02 2.87 7.99
CA HIS A 126 -8.17 2.76 8.89
C HIS A 126 -9.20 3.87 8.67
N ALA A 127 -8.79 5.13 8.58
CA ALA A 127 -9.70 6.24 8.28
C ALA A 127 -10.37 6.12 6.90
N LEU A 128 -9.85 5.28 6.01
CA LEU A 128 -10.44 4.91 4.73
C LEU A 128 -11.32 3.65 4.79
N GLY A 129 -11.42 2.96 5.94
CA GLY A 129 -12.27 1.78 6.13
C GLY A 129 -11.55 0.43 6.01
N LEU A 130 -10.23 0.42 5.90
CA LEU A 130 -9.45 -0.82 5.98
C LEU A 130 -9.33 -1.29 7.43
N TRP A 131 -9.19 -2.60 7.60
CA TRP A 131 -8.92 -3.21 8.90
C TRP A 131 -7.46 -3.66 8.98
N HIS A 132 -7.10 -4.38 10.04
CA HIS A 132 -5.81 -5.06 10.11
C HIS A 132 -5.74 -6.25 9.15
N SER A 133 -4.65 -6.31 8.38
CA SER A 133 -4.32 -7.46 7.52
C SER A 133 -3.61 -8.56 8.30
N ARG A 134 -3.77 -9.80 7.83
CA ARG A 134 -2.99 -10.97 8.30
C ARG A 134 -1.72 -11.18 7.48
N ASP A 135 -1.54 -10.46 6.38
CA ASP A 135 -0.32 -10.51 5.59
C ASP A 135 0.80 -9.74 6.31
N PRO A 136 1.89 -10.38 6.74
CA PRO A 136 2.99 -9.71 7.45
C PRO A 136 3.73 -8.66 6.59
N GLN A 137 3.53 -8.68 5.27
CA GLN A 137 4.08 -7.67 4.35
C GLN A 137 3.14 -6.50 4.13
N ALA A 138 1.89 -6.55 4.60
CA ALA A 138 0.93 -5.48 4.45
C ALA A 138 1.29 -4.26 5.31
N LEU A 139 1.09 -3.07 4.77
CA LEU A 139 1.14 -1.84 5.56
C LEU A 139 0.07 -1.88 6.64
N MET A 140 -1.11 -2.42 6.36
CA MET A 140 -2.19 -2.60 7.33
C MET A 140 -1.99 -3.77 8.31
N HIS A 141 -0.80 -4.40 8.36
CA HIS A 141 -0.51 -5.40 9.37
C HIS A 141 -0.35 -4.74 10.76
N PRO A 142 -0.88 -5.33 11.85
CA PRO A 142 -0.81 -4.72 13.19
C PRO A 142 0.62 -4.46 13.69
N ASN A 143 1.60 -5.24 13.20
CA ASN A 143 3.01 -5.09 13.55
C ASN A 143 3.84 -4.39 12.46
N ALA A 144 3.21 -3.67 11.52
CA ALA A 144 3.91 -3.06 10.38
C ALA A 144 5.03 -2.09 10.81
N THR A 145 4.83 -1.36 11.91
CA THR A 145 5.84 -0.50 12.54
C THR A 145 7.07 -1.28 13.00
N TYR A 146 6.87 -2.39 13.71
CA TYR A 146 7.96 -3.26 14.17
C TYR A 146 8.73 -3.92 13.01
N THR A 147 8.04 -4.27 11.92
CA THR A 147 8.69 -4.87 10.73
C THR A 147 9.29 -3.83 9.78
N GLY A 148 9.10 -2.52 10.05
CA GLY A 148 9.56 -1.44 9.20
C GLY A 148 8.87 -1.40 7.83
N GLN A 149 7.68 -2.01 7.71
CA GLN A 149 6.92 -2.06 6.47
C GLN A 149 6.38 -0.66 6.12
N ARG A 150 6.96 -0.06 5.09
CA ARG A 150 6.66 1.33 4.69
C ARG A 150 5.85 1.45 3.41
N ASN A 151 5.78 0.38 2.62
CA ASN A 151 5.17 0.40 1.30
C ASN A 151 3.80 -0.25 1.31
N ILE A 152 2.90 0.24 0.46
CA ILE A 152 1.61 -0.39 0.19
C ILE A 152 1.88 -1.76 -0.43
N ALA A 153 1.44 -2.82 0.24
CA ALA A 153 1.53 -4.17 -0.26
C ALA A 153 0.36 -4.51 -1.17
N GLN A 154 0.47 -5.63 -1.87
CA GLN A 154 -0.58 -6.07 -2.78
C GLN A 154 -1.91 -6.35 -2.05
N ASP A 155 -1.85 -6.81 -0.80
CA ASP A 155 -3.02 -7.02 0.05
C ASP A 155 -3.76 -5.72 0.39
N ASP A 156 -3.01 -4.66 0.70
CA ASP A 156 -3.55 -3.31 0.93
C ASP A 156 -4.24 -2.77 -0.33
N VAL A 157 -3.62 -2.96 -1.50
CA VAL A 157 -4.20 -2.57 -2.81
C VAL A 157 -5.53 -3.29 -3.04
N TRP A 158 -5.61 -4.59 -2.76
CA TRP A 158 -6.87 -5.33 -2.90
C TRP A 158 -7.94 -4.80 -1.95
N GLY A 159 -7.59 -4.51 -0.69
CA GLY A 159 -8.50 -3.92 0.28
C GLY A 159 -9.08 -2.59 -0.21
N ILE A 160 -8.22 -1.63 -0.59
CA ILE A 160 -8.69 -0.29 -0.95
C ILE A 160 -9.48 -0.28 -2.27
N GLN A 161 -9.07 -1.09 -3.26
CA GLN A 161 -9.79 -1.19 -4.53
C GLN A 161 -11.11 -1.94 -4.41
N ARG A 162 -11.23 -2.84 -3.43
CA ARG A 162 -12.50 -3.46 -3.10
C ARG A 162 -13.50 -2.46 -2.52
N LEU A 163 -13.02 -1.48 -1.74
CA LEU A 163 -13.86 -0.42 -1.17
C LEU A 163 -14.25 0.65 -2.21
N TYR A 164 -13.29 1.10 -3.00
CA TYR A 164 -13.40 2.33 -3.83
C TYR A 164 -13.13 2.13 -5.32
N GLY A 165 -12.53 1.01 -5.74
CA GLY A 165 -12.02 0.79 -7.09
C GLY A 165 -13.09 0.63 -8.17
N CYS A 166 -14.34 0.39 -7.80
CA CYS A 166 -15.44 0.41 -8.74
C CYS A 166 -16.79 0.71 -8.07
N LEU A 167 -17.76 1.12 -8.89
CA LEU A 167 -19.15 1.35 -8.49
C LEU A 167 -20.08 0.47 -9.31
N ASP A 168 -21.19 0.09 -8.69
CA ASP A 168 -22.30 -0.52 -9.39
C ASP A 168 -22.99 0.49 -10.31
N LYS A 169 -23.22 0.09 -11.55
CA LYS A 169 -23.86 0.93 -12.58
C LYS A 169 -25.37 0.81 -12.57
N LYS A 170 -25.92 -0.22 -11.93
CA LYS A 170 -27.36 -0.51 -11.89
C LYS A 170 -27.84 -0.50 -10.45
N ARG A 171 -29.00 0.12 -10.19
CA ARG A 171 -29.59 0.13 -8.83
C ARG A 171 -30.08 -1.24 -8.37
N VAL A 172 -30.33 -2.15 -9.32
CA VAL A 172 -30.83 -3.52 -9.08
C VAL A 172 -29.73 -4.56 -8.82
N CYS A 173 -28.49 -4.11 -8.57
CA CYS A 173 -27.36 -5.00 -8.31
C CYS A 173 -27.56 -5.84 -7.03
N ASP A 174 -28.17 -5.27 -5.99
CA ASP A 174 -28.47 -5.98 -4.73
C ASP A 174 -29.40 -7.18 -4.93
N PRO A 175 -30.60 -7.01 -5.53
CA PRO A 175 -31.47 -8.14 -5.85
C PRO A 175 -30.80 -9.18 -6.74
N TRP A 176 -30.07 -8.78 -7.79
CA TRP A 176 -29.39 -9.72 -8.69
C TRP A 176 -28.32 -10.54 -7.97
N ALA A 177 -27.53 -9.93 -7.09
CA ALA A 177 -26.53 -10.64 -6.30
C ALA A 177 -27.18 -11.69 -5.38
N ARG A 178 -28.27 -11.35 -4.69
CA ARG A 178 -29.02 -12.30 -3.85
C ARG A 178 -29.63 -13.47 -4.62
N LEU A 179 -29.92 -13.29 -5.92
CA LEU A 179 -30.37 -14.35 -6.83
C LEU A 179 -29.23 -15.21 -7.39
N GLY A 180 -27.99 -15.03 -6.91
CA GLY A 180 -26.81 -15.80 -7.34
C GLY A 180 -26.27 -15.40 -8.71
N PHE A 181 -26.51 -14.16 -9.17
CA PHE A 181 -26.02 -13.71 -10.47
C PHE A 181 -24.50 -13.48 -10.47
N CYS A 182 -23.89 -13.28 -9.31
CA CYS A 182 -22.45 -13.08 -9.19
C CYS A 182 -21.68 -14.31 -9.71
N GLU A 183 -22.16 -15.52 -9.42
CA GLU A 183 -21.58 -16.78 -9.86
C GLU A 183 -22.12 -17.18 -11.23
N ARG A 184 -23.45 -17.18 -11.40
CA ARG A 184 -24.11 -17.68 -12.61
C ARG A 184 -23.94 -16.77 -13.83
N ARG A 185 -23.79 -15.47 -13.60
CA ARG A 185 -23.68 -14.43 -14.65
C ARG A 185 -22.50 -13.50 -14.36
N LYS A 186 -21.37 -14.06 -13.95
CA LYS A 186 -20.15 -13.32 -13.55
C LYS A 186 -19.75 -12.22 -14.53
N THR A 187 -19.74 -12.49 -15.84
CA THR A 187 -19.35 -11.48 -16.85
C THR A 187 -20.35 -10.32 -16.97
N PHE A 188 -21.64 -10.59 -16.82
CA PHE A 188 -22.69 -9.57 -16.79
C PHE A 188 -22.59 -8.73 -15.52
N MET A 189 -22.41 -9.38 -14.37
CA MET A 189 -22.27 -8.69 -13.09
C MET A 189 -20.96 -7.89 -13.03
N LYS A 190 -19.85 -8.38 -13.56
CA LYS A 190 -18.59 -7.59 -13.66
C LYS A 190 -18.78 -6.28 -14.42
N LYS A 191 -19.66 -6.26 -15.43
CA LYS A 191 -19.90 -5.05 -16.25
C LYS A 191 -20.85 -4.06 -15.59
N ASN A 192 -21.86 -4.56 -14.87
CA ASN A 192 -22.99 -3.78 -14.36
C ASN A 192 -22.98 -3.59 -12.85
N CYS A 193 -22.52 -4.59 -12.11
CA CYS A 193 -22.54 -4.70 -10.66
C CYS A 193 -21.20 -5.20 -10.08
N PRO A 194 -20.05 -4.64 -10.50
CA PRO A 194 -18.76 -5.16 -10.06
C PRO A 194 -18.50 -4.96 -8.57
N GLN A 195 -19.12 -3.96 -7.93
CA GLN A 195 -18.93 -3.72 -6.51
C GLN A 195 -19.72 -4.72 -5.68
N ARG A 196 -20.98 -5.00 -6.04
CA ARG A 196 -21.81 -5.93 -5.28
C ARG A 196 -21.32 -7.38 -5.34
N CYS A 197 -20.73 -7.78 -6.46
CA CYS A 197 -20.26 -9.16 -6.68
C CYS A 197 -18.78 -9.38 -6.39
N ASP A 198 -18.09 -8.42 -5.77
CA ASP A 198 -16.67 -8.55 -5.45
C ASP A 198 -15.78 -8.67 -6.71
N LEU A 199 -16.20 -8.04 -7.81
CA LEU A 199 -15.54 -8.08 -9.12
C LEU A 199 -14.87 -6.75 -9.51
N CYS A 200 -14.80 -5.77 -8.60
CA CYS A 200 -14.05 -4.51 -8.81
C CYS A 200 -12.60 -4.77 -9.18
N TYR A 201 -12.04 -5.82 -8.59
CA TYR A 201 -10.71 -6.29 -8.86
C TYR A 201 -10.76 -7.80 -8.98
N GLU A 202 -10.43 -8.32 -10.15
CA GLU A 202 -10.01 -9.71 -10.23
C GLU A 202 -8.50 -9.66 -10.05
N PRO A 203 -7.94 -10.30 -8.99
CA PRO A 203 -6.53 -10.66 -9.02
C PRO A 203 -6.28 -11.29 -10.37
N LEU A 204 -5.26 -10.82 -11.09
CA LEU A 204 -4.82 -11.51 -12.30
C LEU A 204 -4.65 -12.97 -11.89
N GLU A 205 -5.59 -13.81 -12.36
CA GLU A 205 -5.59 -15.25 -12.16
C GLU A 205 -4.14 -15.70 -12.29
N ALA A 206 -3.63 -16.28 -11.20
CA ALA A 206 -2.21 -16.48 -10.90
C ALA A 206 -1.35 -16.41 -12.16
N ILE A 207 -0.44 -15.43 -12.23
CA ILE A 207 0.75 -15.59 -13.07
C ILE A 207 1.29 -16.96 -12.70
N LYS A 208 1.10 -17.94 -13.59
CA LYS A 208 1.62 -19.30 -13.40
C LYS A 208 3.12 -19.11 -13.32
N MET A 209 3.65 -19.10 -12.10
CA MET A 209 5.09 -19.09 -11.90
C MET A 209 5.61 -20.36 -12.53
N VAL A 210 6.38 -20.20 -13.60
CA VAL A 210 7.04 -21.29 -14.27
C VAL A 210 8.20 -21.70 -13.37
N PRO A 211 8.28 -22.97 -12.91
CA PRO A 211 9.42 -23.43 -12.13
C PRO A 211 10.74 -23.12 -12.84
N ARG A 212 11.75 -22.71 -12.06
CA ARG A 212 13.08 -22.36 -12.57
C ARG A 212 13.60 -23.52 -13.43
N GLY A 213 13.90 -23.26 -14.71
CA GLY A 213 14.40 -24.26 -15.68
C GLY A 213 13.40 -24.71 -16.76
N LYS A 214 12.12 -24.29 -16.71
CA LYS A 214 11.19 -24.55 -17.81
C LYS A 214 11.22 -23.42 -18.85
N VAL A 215 11.43 -23.79 -20.11
CA VAL A 215 11.35 -22.88 -21.27
C VAL A 215 9.87 -22.61 -21.58
N VAL A 216 9.49 -21.33 -21.65
CA VAL A 216 8.17 -20.90 -22.13
C VAL A 216 8.29 -20.25 -23.50
N GLY A 217 7.48 -20.73 -24.46
CA GLY A 217 7.36 -20.13 -25.79
C GLY A 217 6.18 -19.17 -25.84
N PHE A 218 6.44 -17.89 -26.10
CA PHE A 218 5.39 -16.92 -26.38
C PHE A 218 5.08 -16.92 -27.89
N ARG A 219 3.87 -17.33 -28.28
CA ARG A 219 3.39 -17.12 -29.65
C ARG A 219 2.66 -15.79 -29.73
N CYS A 220 3.21 -14.85 -30.48
CA CYS A 220 2.50 -13.65 -30.85
C CYS A 220 1.54 -14.00 -32.01
N GLY A 221 0.23 -13.99 -31.75
CA GLY A 221 -0.78 -14.24 -32.78
C GLY A 221 -1.03 -12.99 -33.61
N THR A 222 -0.76 -13.05 -34.91
CA THR A 222 -1.14 -12.02 -35.87
C THR A 222 -2.66 -12.07 -36.09
N LYS A 223 -3.40 -11.18 -35.44
CA LYS A 223 -4.81 -10.96 -35.81
C LYS A 223 -4.86 -10.01 -37.02
N ASN A 224 -5.56 -10.50 -38.05
CA ASN A 224 -5.84 -9.97 -39.39
C ASN A 224 -6.10 -8.43 -39.46
N PRO A 225 -5.56 -7.68 -40.44
CA PRO A 225 -5.73 -6.24 -40.53
C PRO A 225 -6.94 -5.88 -41.41
N ARG A 226 -8.14 -5.77 -40.84
CA ARG A 226 -9.29 -5.09 -41.48
C ARG A 226 -10.11 -4.28 -40.49
N SER A 227 -9.48 -3.25 -39.93
CA SER A 227 -10.12 -2.00 -39.47
C SER A 227 -9.10 -1.19 -38.67
N PRO A 228 -8.83 0.09 -39.00
CA PRO A 228 -7.96 0.92 -38.18
C PRO A 228 -8.63 1.22 -36.83
N PRO A 229 -7.97 0.99 -35.68
CA PRO A 229 -8.49 1.41 -34.39
C PRO A 229 -8.48 2.95 -34.28
N LYS A 230 -9.62 3.52 -33.88
CA LYS A 230 -9.74 4.95 -33.52
C LYS A 230 -8.80 5.25 -32.36
N VAL A 231 -7.87 6.18 -32.57
CA VAL A 231 -6.96 6.70 -31.54
C VAL A 231 -7.77 7.51 -30.52
N SER A 232 -7.76 7.08 -29.26
CA SER A 232 -8.09 7.92 -28.11
C SER A 232 -6.81 8.14 -27.31
N SER A 233 -6.47 9.40 -27.13
CA SER A 233 -5.18 9.90 -26.65
C SER A 233 -5.05 9.81 -25.13
N ARG A 234 -4.73 8.62 -24.61
CA ARG A 234 -3.82 8.43 -23.45
C ARG A 234 -3.66 6.95 -23.11
N ILE A 235 -2.75 6.27 -23.81
CA ILE A 235 -2.07 5.08 -23.31
C ILE A 235 -0.60 5.24 -23.67
N LYS A 236 0.25 5.48 -22.68
CA LYS A 236 1.70 5.30 -22.82
C LYS A 236 1.97 3.80 -22.82
N LEU A 237 1.96 3.20 -24.01
CA LEU A 237 2.69 1.97 -24.28
C LEU A 237 4.17 2.35 -24.37
N ASN A 238 4.95 2.11 -23.32
CA ASN A 238 6.40 2.07 -23.46
C ASN A 238 6.80 0.63 -23.84
N CYS A 239 6.64 0.31 -25.12
CA CYS A 239 7.58 -0.57 -25.80
C CYS A 239 8.63 0.36 -26.43
N CYS A 240 9.85 0.37 -25.90
CA CYS A 240 11.03 0.82 -26.64
C CYS A 240 12.24 -0.05 -26.27
N PRO A 241 13.17 -0.27 -27.21
CA PRO A 241 14.24 -1.25 -27.10
C PRO A 241 15.44 -0.64 -26.37
N TRP A 242 15.98 -1.33 -25.38
CA TRP A 242 17.35 -1.08 -24.91
C TRP A 242 18.24 -2.22 -25.37
N ARG A 243 18.91 -1.99 -26.49
CA ARG A 243 20.22 -2.56 -26.77
C ARG A 243 21.18 -1.94 -25.76
N GLN A 244 21.69 -2.72 -24.80
CA GLN A 244 22.93 -2.38 -24.11
C GLN A 244 23.97 -3.42 -24.52
N GLN A 245 25.03 -2.92 -25.14
CA GLN A 245 26.28 -3.63 -25.39
C GLN A 245 26.90 -4.05 -24.05
N LEU A 246 27.31 -5.31 -23.96
CA LEU A 246 28.30 -5.78 -23.00
C LEU A 246 29.66 -5.13 -23.31
N PRO A 247 30.41 -4.58 -22.35
CA PRO A 247 31.84 -4.41 -22.50
C PRO A 247 32.57 -5.73 -22.20
N PRO A 248 33.76 -5.96 -22.81
CA PRO A 248 34.44 -7.25 -22.82
C PRO A 248 35.18 -7.53 -21.52
N GLN A 249 35.47 -8.82 -21.32
CA GLN A 249 36.24 -9.42 -20.23
C GLN A 249 37.63 -8.78 -20.05
N SER A 250 38.11 -8.66 -18.81
CA SER A 250 39.46 -9.17 -18.47
C SER A 250 39.66 -9.40 -16.95
N THR A 251 40.18 -10.59 -16.65
CA THR A 251 41.28 -10.90 -15.71
C THR A 251 41.22 -10.48 -14.23
N THR A 252 41.10 -11.50 -13.38
CA THR A 252 42.00 -11.84 -12.26
C THR A 252 42.62 -10.69 -11.47
N HIS A 253 42.30 -10.58 -10.16
CA HIS A 253 43.29 -10.38 -9.09
C HIS A 253 42.67 -10.77 -7.74
N LEU A 254 43.27 -11.79 -7.10
CA LEU A 254 43.11 -12.07 -5.68
C LEU A 254 43.58 -10.85 -4.87
N PHE A 255 42.78 -10.45 -3.86
CA PHE A 255 43.31 -9.71 -2.71
C PHE A 255 43.04 -10.51 -1.44
N LEU A 256 44.16 -10.86 -0.80
CA LEU A 256 44.29 -11.48 0.51
C LEU A 256 43.84 -10.52 1.61
N PHE A 257 43.05 -11.01 2.58
CA PHE A 257 42.89 -10.37 3.88
C PHE A 257 44.15 -10.65 4.73
N PRO A 258 44.72 -9.65 5.45
CA PRO A 258 45.69 -9.94 6.49
C PRO A 258 44.98 -10.46 7.75
N ARG A 259 45.39 -11.66 8.18
CA ARG A 259 45.03 -12.25 9.47
C ARG A 259 45.96 -11.69 10.55
N LEU A 260 45.38 -11.26 11.67
CA LEU A 260 46.07 -10.83 12.87
C LEU A 260 46.96 -11.94 13.45
N SER A 261 48.12 -11.50 13.94
CA SER A 261 49.18 -12.29 14.58
C SER A 261 48.76 -12.81 15.95
N THR A 262 49.00 -14.10 16.21
CA THR A 262 49.24 -14.61 17.56
C THR A 262 50.54 -15.41 17.56
N ARG A 263 51.48 -14.92 18.37
CA ARG A 263 52.82 -15.43 18.69
C ARG A 263 52.70 -16.70 19.53
N SER A 264 53.48 -17.73 19.23
CA SER A 264 53.99 -18.67 20.25
C SER A 264 55.29 -19.32 19.78
N HIS A 265 56.25 -19.32 20.70
CA HIS A 265 57.63 -19.76 20.57
C HIS A 265 57.82 -21.26 20.26
N GLY A 266 58.95 -21.58 19.60
CA GLY A 266 59.59 -22.89 19.57
C GLY A 266 61.02 -22.78 18.99
N PRO A 267 62.01 -23.59 19.43
CA PRO A 267 63.39 -23.14 19.59
C PRO A 267 64.36 -23.82 18.57
N PRO A 268 65.70 -23.94 18.79
CA PRO A 268 66.73 -23.49 17.84
C PRO A 268 67.48 -24.66 17.18
N GLN A 269 68.63 -24.34 16.57
CA GLN A 269 69.70 -25.23 16.07
C GLN A 269 69.55 -25.57 14.57
N SER A 270 70.59 -25.49 13.75
CA SER A 270 72.05 -25.44 13.97
C SER A 270 72.73 -24.62 12.90
#